data_AF-A0A2I0PBG0-F1
#
_entry.id   AF-A0A2I0PBG0-F1
#
_cell.length_a   1.000
_cell.length_b   1.000
_cell.length_c   1.000
_cell.angle_alpha   90.00
_cell.angle_beta   90.00
_cell.angle_gamma   90.00
#
_symmetry.space_group_name_H-M   'P 1'
#
loop_
_entity.id
_entity.type
_entity.pdbx_description
1 polymer ?
#
loop_
_entity_poly.entity_id
_entity_poly.type
_entity_poly.pdbx_seq_one_letter_code
_entity_poly.pdbx_strand_id
1 'polypeptide(L)' 'MKSDIEVIKEGVTEIRNMLDELMRQHETIGIMKLSERSLQEFLEDEPDIYTLDDAKVVYL' A
#
# COMPACT_ATOMS: atom_id res chain seq x y z
N MET A 1 -12.79 -14.17 38.57
CA MET A 1 -12.49 -15.06 37.43
C MET A 1 -13.40 -14.61 36.31
N LYS A 2 -12.87 -14.24 35.13
CA LYS A 2 -13.74 -13.91 33.99
C LYS A 2 -14.49 -15.18 33.60
N SER A 3 -15.73 -15.03 33.17
CA SER A 3 -16.47 -16.18 32.63
C SER A 3 -15.89 -16.58 31.28
N ASP A 4 -16.02 -17.85 30.90
CA ASP A 4 -15.59 -18.32 29.57
C ASP A 4 -16.25 -17.50 28.46
N ILE A 5 -17.48 -17.04 28.67
CA ILE A 5 -18.22 -16.16 27.75
C ILE A 5 -17.52 -14.81 27.58
N GLU A 6 -17.00 -14.21 28.66
CA GLU A 6 -16.26 -12.94 28.59
C GLU A 6 -14.94 -13.10 27.82
N VAL A 7 -14.21 -14.18 28.07
CA VAL A 7 -12.96 -14.49 27.34
C VAL A 7 -13.23 -14.69 25.85
N ILE A 8 -14.27 -15.44 25.51
CA ILE A 8 -14.67 -15.65 24.10
C ILE A 8 -15.05 -14.31 23.44
N LYS A 9 -15.81 -13.45 24.12
CA LYS A 9 -16.19 -12.13 23.58
C LYS A 9 -14.97 -11.23 23.33
N GLU A 10 -13.99 -11.27 24.21
CA GLU A 10 -12.73 -10.54 24.05
C GLU A 10 -11.97 -11.03 22.83
N GLY A 11 -11.78 -12.35 22.69
CA GLY A 11 -11.11 -12.94 21.53
C GLY A 11 -11.82 -12.64 20.21
N VAL A 12 -13.16 -12.70 20.18
CA VAL A 12 -13.94 -12.33 18.98
C VAL A 12 -13.75 -10.86 18.63
N THR A 13 -13.68 -9.98 19.63
CA THR A 13 -13.46 -8.54 19.42
C THR A 13 -12.07 -8.27 18.85
N GLU A 14 -11.04 -8.95 19.36
CA GLU A 14 -9.68 -8.85 18.83
C GLU A 14 -9.59 -9.33 17.38
N ILE A 15 -10.16 -10.50 17.08
CA ILE A 15 -10.19 -11.05 15.71
C ILE A 15 -10.88 -10.09 14.76
N ARG A 16 -12.01 -9.50 15.16
CA ARG A 16 -12.70 -8.50 14.33
C ARG A 16 -11.80 -7.30 14.04
N ASN A 17 -11.15 -6.75 15.05
CA ASN A 17 -10.28 -5.59 14.88
C ASN A 17 -9.07 -5.91 13.98
N MET A 18 -8.50 -7.12 14.07
CA MET A 18 -7.45 -7.57 13.17
C MET A 18 -7.94 -7.69 11.73
N LEU A 19 -9.15 -8.21 11.52
CA LEU A 19 -9.75 -8.31 10.19
C LEU A 19 -10.00 -6.93 9.58
N ASP A 20 -10.50 -5.98 10.38
CA ASP A 20 -10.74 -4.60 9.94
C ASP A 20 -9.44 -3.93 9.49
N GLU A 21 -8.33 -4.14 10.20
CA GLU A 21 -7.02 -3.61 9.81
C GLU A 21 -6.50 -4.26 8.53
N LEU A 22 -6.59 -5.59 8.41
CA LEU A 22 -6.18 -6.31 7.21
C LEU A 22 -6.97 -5.85 5.96
N MET A 23 -8.27 -5.60 6.10
CA MET A 23 -9.09 -5.08 5.00
C MET A 23 -8.62 -3.70 4.55
N ARG A 24 -8.34 -2.78 5.48
CA ARG A 24 -7.84 -1.44 5.14
C ARG A 24 -6.49 -1.48 4.43
N GLN A 25 -5.59 -2.34 4.88
CA GLN A 25 -4.28 -2.51 4.25
C GLN A 25 -4.43 -3.08 2.83
N HIS A 26 -5.30 -4.06 2.66
CA HIS A 26 -5.59 -4.63 1.34
C HIS A 26 -6.17 -3.60 0.37
N GLU A 27 -7.14 -2.78 0.81
CA GLU A 27 -7.69 -1.69 0.01
C GLU A 27 -6.62 -0.68 -0.39
N THR A 28 -5.76 -0.28 0.56
CA THR A 28 -4.65 0.65 0.31
C THR A 28 -3.69 0.11 -0.75
N ILE A 29 -3.25 -1.14 -0.61
CA ILE A 29 -2.37 -1.79 -1.59
C ILE A 29 -3.07 -1.90 -2.96
N GLY A 30 -4.36 -2.23 -2.97
CA GLY A 30 -5.15 -2.29 -4.19
C GLY A 30 -5.15 -0.96 -4.95
N ILE A 31 -5.41 0.14 -4.26
CA ILE A 31 -5.35 1.49 -4.84
C ILE A 31 -3.93 1.81 -5.33
N MET A 32 -2.90 1.54 -4.53
CA MET A 32 -1.51 1.78 -4.93
C MET A 32 -1.15 1.04 -6.22
N LYS A 33 -1.56 -0.23 -6.35
CA LYS A 33 -1.30 -1.04 -7.55
C LYS A 33 -2.06 -0.55 -8.77
N LEU A 34 -3.29 -0.07 -8.61
CA LEU A 34 -4.04 0.56 -9.69
C LEU A 34 -3.37 1.86 -10.15
N SER A 35 -2.94 2.70 -9.20
CA SER A 35 -2.22 3.93 -9.50
C SER A 35 -0.87 3.66 -10.18
N GLU A 36 -0.12 2.65 -9.73
CA GLU A 36 1.15 2.22 -10.35
C GLU A 36 0.95 1.86 -11.82
N ARG A 37 -0.04 1.00 -12.11
CA ARG A 37 -0.35 0.61 -13.50
C ARG A 37 -0.79 1.78 -14.36
N SER A 38 -1.70 2.62 -13.85
CA SER A 38 -2.17 3.78 -14.61
C SER A 38 -1.05 4.78 -14.89
N LEU A 39 -0.14 4.98 -13.93
CA LEU A 39 1.01 5.85 -14.12
C LEU A 39 2.01 5.25 -15.12
N GLN A 40 2.24 3.94 -15.06
CA GLN A 40 3.07 3.25 -16.03
C GLN A 40 2.51 3.41 -17.45
N GLU A 41 1.22 3.10 -17.65
CA GLU A 41 0.55 3.26 -18.96
C GLU A 41 0.61 4.70 -19.47
N PHE A 42 0.51 5.69 -18.57
CA PHE A 42 0.64 7.11 -18.94
C PHE A 42 2.06 7.46 -19.43
N LEU A 43 3.10 6.91 -18.79
CA LEU A 43 4.49 7.21 -19.10
C LEU A 43 5.06 6.36 -20.25
N GLU A 44 4.41 5.25 -20.63
CA GLU A 44 4.89 4.35 -21.70
C GLU A 44 5.02 5.06 -23.07
N ASP A 45 4.20 6.07 -23.32
CA ASP A 45 4.21 6.86 -24.56
C ASP A 45 5.09 8.12 -24.46
N GLU A 46 5.68 8.41 -23.30
CA GLU A 46 6.52 9.59 -23.13
C GLU A 46 7.92 9.36 -23.74
N PRO A 47 8.41 10.29 -24.60
CA PRO A 47 9.76 10.20 -25.13
C PRO A 47 10.81 10.47 -24.04
N ASP A 48 11.95 9.78 -24.11
CA ASP A 48 13.13 10.09 -23.28
C ASP A 48 13.69 11.47 -23.69
N ILE A 49 13.24 12.52 -23.00
CA ILE A 49 13.64 13.92 -23.29
C ILE A 49 14.93 14.36 -22.59
N TYR A 50 15.50 13.52 -21.71
CA TYR A 50 16.77 13.77 -21.05
C TYR A 50 17.75 12.64 -21.34
N THR A 51 18.96 13.03 -21.69
CA THR A 51 20.08 12.10 -21.92
C THR A 51 21.03 12.13 -20.73
N LEU A 52 21.92 11.11 -20.65
CA LEU A 52 23.01 11.14 -19.68
C LEU A 52 23.93 12.36 -19.86
N ASP A 53 23.99 12.91 -21.07
CA ASP A 53 24.76 14.12 -21.36
C ASP A 53 24.13 15.39 -20.75
N ASP A 54 22.81 15.37 -20.49
CA ASP A 54 22.10 16.45 -19.78
C ASP A 54 22.32 16.39 -18.26
N ALA A 55 22.72 15.22 -17.74
CA ALA A 55 23.04 15.04 -16.33
C ALA A 55 24.37 15.73 -16.01
N LYS A 56 24.33 17.05 -15.74
CA LYS A 56 25.46 17.81 -15.18
C LYS A 56 25.71 17.41 -13.73
N VAL A 57 26.25 16.20 -13.53
CA VAL A 57 26.63 15.71 -12.21
C VAL A 57 27.89 16.42 -11.78
N VAL A 58 27.76 17.41 -10.90
CA VAL A 58 28.88 17.94 -10.12
C VAL A 58 29.05 17.02 -8.92
N TYR A 59 30.04 16.13 -8.96
CA TYR A 59 30.50 15.48 -7.74
C TYR A 59 31.19 16.56 -6.88
N LEU A 60 30.56 16.91 -5.76
CA LEU A 60 31.12 17.76 -4.70
C LEU A 60 31.91 16.93 -3.70
#